data_AF-A0A2N3T7H8-F1
#
_entry.id   AF-A0A2N3T7H8-F1
#
_cell.length_a   1.000
_cell.length_b   1.000
_cell.length_c   1.000
_cell.angle_alpha   90.00
_cell.angle_beta   90.00
_cell.angle_gamma   90.00
#
_symmetry.space_group_name_H-M   'P 1'
#
loop_
_entity.id
_entity.type
_entity.pdbx_description
1 polymer ?
#
loop_
_entity_poly.entity_id
_entity_poly.type
_entity_poly.pdbx_seq_one_letter_code
_entity_poly.pdbx_strand_id
1 'polypeptide(L)'
;MLFWKTENRIEPKRDFYSKIKEYYFRISDNQIPMELLNEIISKVTDRIYSDYKRFWKQYLKSRKRYSTLKMDDIENPYIHFLLTDFLKTKDVVDYRNFSKILLKMNDEEFDEYLEYKNWYETK
;
A
#
# COMPACT_ATOMS: atom_id res chain seq x y z
N MET A 1 31.34 19.06 15.60
CA MET A 1 31.16 17.94 14.66
C MET A 1 29.92 18.19 13.79
N LEU A 2 30.09 18.69 12.57
CA LEU A 2 29.04 18.94 11.59
C LEU A 2 29.15 17.89 10.46
N PHE A 3 28.60 16.68 10.63
CA PHE A 3 28.55 15.67 9.55
C PHE A 3 27.33 14.73 9.62
N TRP A 4 26.21 15.14 10.23
CA TRP A 4 25.05 14.25 10.45
C TRP A 4 23.77 14.64 9.66
N LYS A 5 23.83 15.58 8.71
CA LYS A 5 22.60 16.12 8.06
C LYS A 5 22.18 15.41 6.76
N THR A 6 22.95 14.44 6.28
CA THR A 6 22.68 13.75 4.99
C THR A 6 22.60 12.24 5.07
N GLU A 7 23.14 11.60 6.12
CA GLU A 7 22.99 10.16 6.28
C GLU A 7 21.54 9.80 6.59
N ASN A 8 20.99 8.90 5.79
CA ASN A 8 19.64 8.35 5.93
C ASN A 8 18.52 9.35 5.60
N ARG A 9 18.59 10.06 4.47
CA ARG A 9 17.38 10.66 3.89
C ARG A 9 16.43 9.56 3.41
N ILE A 10 15.14 9.78 3.54
CA ILE A 10 14.14 8.84 2.98
C ILE A 10 14.23 8.90 1.46
N GLU A 11 14.19 7.73 0.83
CA GLU A 11 14.10 7.59 -0.62
C GLU A 11 13.00 8.47 -1.22
N PRO A 12 13.18 8.99 -2.44
CA PRO A 12 12.17 9.82 -3.08
C PRO A 12 10.85 9.06 -3.28
N LYS A 13 9.75 9.67 -2.84
CA LYS A 13 8.39 9.14 -3.03
C LYS A 13 8.07 8.83 -4.50
N ARG A 14 8.59 9.62 -5.44
CA ARG A 14 8.35 9.46 -6.89
C ARG A 14 8.90 8.12 -7.41
N ASP A 15 10.06 7.70 -6.94
CA ASP A 15 10.67 6.46 -7.37
C ASP A 15 9.87 5.27 -6.85
N PHE A 16 9.40 5.37 -5.60
CA PHE A 16 8.53 4.37 -5.00
C PHE A 16 7.15 4.30 -5.68
N TYR A 17 6.55 5.45 -5.99
CA TYR A 17 5.31 5.53 -6.78
C TYR A 17 5.46 4.78 -8.11
N SER A 18 6.60 4.94 -8.79
CA SER A 18 6.86 4.29 -10.08
C SER A 18 6.91 2.75 -9.94
N LYS A 19 7.54 2.25 -8.87
CA LYS A 19 7.57 0.80 -8.55
C LYS A 19 6.17 0.27 -8.23
N ILE A 20 5.39 0.99 -7.42
CA ILE A 20 4.00 0.62 -7.09
C ILE A 20 3.13 0.62 -8.34
N LYS A 21 3.31 1.61 -9.22
CA LYS A 21 2.59 1.71 -10.48
C LYS A 21 2.85 0.51 -11.38
N GLU A 22 4.12 0.18 -11.59
CA GLU A 22 4.50 -1.00 -12.39
C GLU A 22 3.91 -2.28 -11.82
N TYR A 23 3.98 -2.45 -10.49
CA TYR A 23 3.41 -3.58 -9.79
C TYR A 23 1.91 -3.73 -10.02
N TYR A 24 1.12 -2.68 -9.74
CA TYR A 24 -0.34 -2.72 -9.88
C TYR A 24 -0.79 -2.80 -11.34
N PHE A 25 -0.07 -2.18 -12.27
CA PHE A 25 -0.36 -2.30 -13.70
C PHE A 25 -0.20 -3.74 -14.17
N ARG A 26 0.87 -4.43 -13.73
CA ARG A 26 1.11 -5.83 -14.10
C ARG A 26 0.06 -6.78 -13.55
N ILE A 27 -0.33 -6.64 -12.28
CA ILE A 27 -1.30 -7.59 -11.68
C ILE A 27 -2.74 -7.30 -12.11
N SER A 28 -3.06 -6.06 -12.46
CA SER A 28 -4.41 -5.70 -12.88
C SER A 28 -4.74 -6.13 -14.31
N ASP A 29 -3.74 -6.37 -15.15
CA ASP A 29 -3.88 -6.86 -16.53
C ASP A 29 -4.99 -6.11 -17.33
N ASN A 30 -5.04 -4.79 -17.20
CA ASN A 30 -6.05 -3.90 -17.78
C ASN A 30 -7.52 -4.18 -17.37
N GLN A 31 -7.77 -5.03 -16.38
CA GLN A 31 -9.11 -5.34 -15.87
C GLN A 31 -9.65 -4.23 -14.95
N ILE A 32 -8.76 -3.38 -14.41
CA ILE A 32 -9.14 -2.26 -13.56
C ILE A 32 -9.04 -0.97 -14.37
N PRO A 33 -10.09 -0.11 -14.37
CA PRO A 33 -10.05 1.18 -15.04
C PRO A 33 -8.82 2.00 -14.63
N MET A 34 -8.10 2.55 -15.60
CA MET A 34 -6.82 3.23 -15.37
C MET A 34 -6.93 4.41 -14.39
N GLU A 35 -8.05 5.13 -14.40
CA GLU A 35 -8.31 6.22 -13.44
C GLU A 35 -8.39 5.68 -12.01
N LEU A 36 -9.15 4.61 -11.79
CA LEU A 36 -9.28 3.95 -10.50
C LEU A 36 -7.92 3.39 -10.04
N LEU A 37 -7.18 2.77 -10.96
CA LEU A 37 -5.84 2.23 -10.68
C LEU A 37 -4.86 3.32 -10.25
N ASN A 38 -4.88 4.48 -10.93
CA ASN A 38 -4.03 5.62 -10.56
C ASN A 38 -4.39 6.19 -9.17
N GLU A 39 -5.68 6.25 -8.82
CA GLU A 39 -6.12 6.64 -7.47
C GLU A 39 -5.60 5.65 -6.41
N ILE A 40 -5.70 4.34 -6.68
CA ILE A 40 -5.19 3.27 -5.82
C ILE A 40 -3.68 3.41 -5.61
N ILE A 41 -2.91 3.52 -6.69
CA ILE A 41 -1.45 3.66 -6.64
C ILE A 41 -1.07 4.88 -5.79
N SER A 42 -1.77 6.02 -5.98
CA SER A 42 -1.51 7.21 -5.18
C SER A 42 -1.78 6.96 -3.70
N LYS A 43 -2.92 6.35 -3.35
CA LYS A 43 -3.30 6.08 -1.95
C LYS A 43 -2.33 5.14 -1.25
N VAL A 44 -1.94 4.04 -1.89
CA VAL A 44 -0.98 3.08 -1.34
C VAL A 44 0.38 3.73 -1.15
N THR A 45 0.86 4.46 -2.16
CA THR A 45 2.14 5.19 -2.08
C THR A 45 2.12 6.19 -0.93
N ASP A 46 1.06 6.99 -0.83
CA ASP A 46 0.90 8.01 0.20
C ASP A 46 0.90 7.41 1.59
N ARG A 47 0.16 6.31 1.78
CA ARG A 47 0.06 5.63 3.06
C ARG A 47 1.43 5.09 3.50
N ILE A 48 2.06 4.25 2.68
CA ILE A 48 3.35 3.65 3.03
C ILE A 48 4.41 4.72 3.25
N TYR A 49 4.50 5.72 2.36
CA TYR A 49 5.47 6.80 2.51
C TYR A 49 5.23 7.61 3.80
N SER A 50 3.97 7.86 4.17
CA SER A 50 3.63 8.55 5.41
C SER A 50 4.04 7.75 6.65
N ASP A 51 3.87 6.43 6.64
CA ASP A 51 4.26 5.54 7.72
C ASP A 51 5.79 5.53 7.88
N TYR A 52 6.55 5.41 6.78
CA TYR A 52 8.00 5.52 6.78
C TYR A 52 8.48 6.87 7.29
N LYS A 53 7.86 7.96 6.84
CA LYS A 53 8.18 9.33 7.31
C LYS A 53 7.90 9.49 8.80
N ARG A 54 6.81 8.92 9.31
CA ARG A 54 6.48 8.91 10.74
C ARG A 54 7.53 8.14 11.53
N PHE A 55 7.85 6.92 11.12
CA PHE A 55 8.82 6.06 11.81
C PHE A 55 10.24 6.59 11.75
N TRP A 56 10.65 7.20 10.64
CA TRP A 56 11.95 7.86 10.53
C TRP A 56 12.11 9.03 11.52
N LYS A 57 11.02 9.77 11.79
CA LYS A 57 11.00 10.84 12.79
C LYS A 57 10.99 10.28 14.22
N GLN A 58 10.19 9.25 14.47
CA GLN A 58 9.98 8.67 15.79
C GLN A 58 11.19 7.86 16.27
N TYR A 59 11.81 7.08 15.38
CA TYR A 59 12.86 6.12 15.73
C TYR A 59 14.22 6.57 15.18
N LEU A 60 14.87 7.49 15.89
CA LEU A 60 16.16 8.08 15.48
C LEU A 60 17.26 7.03 15.22
N LYS A 61 17.33 5.99 16.06
CA LYS A 61 18.32 4.89 15.93
C LYS A 61 18.07 4.00 14.71
N SER A 62 16.85 4.00 14.18
CA SER A 62 16.42 3.15 13.07
C SER A 62 16.24 3.93 11.77
N ARG A 63 16.73 5.17 11.68
CA ARG A 63 16.59 6.02 10.49
C ARG A 63 17.07 5.34 9.22
N LYS A 64 18.22 4.65 9.26
CA LYS A 64 18.74 3.87 8.13
C LYS A 64 17.71 2.87 7.58
N ARG A 65 16.98 2.18 8.46
CA ARG A 65 15.92 1.23 8.07
C ARG A 65 14.75 1.96 7.42
N TYR A 66 14.28 3.05 8.02
CA TYR A 66 13.13 3.82 7.52
C TYR A 66 13.48 4.82 6.41
N SER A 67 14.70 4.76 5.90
CA SER A 67 15.11 5.51 4.71
C SER A 67 14.87 4.75 3.41
N THR A 68 14.73 3.43 3.47
CA THR A 68 14.62 2.55 2.30
C THR A 68 13.20 2.00 2.23
N LEU A 69 12.41 2.45 1.24
CA LEU A 69 11.01 2.02 1.06
C LEU A 69 10.98 0.59 0.51
N LYS A 70 10.15 -0.28 1.10
CA LYS A 70 10.09 -1.70 0.70
C LYS A 70 8.79 -2.00 -0.04
N MET A 71 8.92 -2.76 -1.12
CA MET A 71 7.75 -3.24 -1.88
C MET A 71 6.94 -4.26 -1.08
N ASP A 72 7.58 -5.05 -0.21
CA ASP A 72 6.91 -6.02 0.65
C ASP A 72 5.83 -5.39 1.54
N ASP A 73 5.93 -4.10 1.86
CA ASP A 73 4.93 -3.40 2.67
C ASP A 73 3.59 -3.22 1.95
N ILE A 74 3.52 -3.44 0.63
CA ILE A 74 2.27 -3.48 -0.13
C ILE A 74 1.41 -4.67 0.28
N GLU A 75 2.04 -5.78 0.71
CA GLU A 75 1.36 -6.99 1.18
C GLU A 75 0.95 -6.91 2.65
N ASN A 76 1.16 -5.76 3.29
CA ASN A 76 0.73 -5.58 4.67
C ASN A 76 -0.81 -5.63 4.75
N PRO A 77 -1.40 -6.37 5.71
CA PRO A 77 -2.85 -6.43 5.88
C PRO A 77 -3.54 -5.06 5.98
N TYR A 78 -2.88 -4.04 6.55
CA TYR A 78 -3.43 -2.69 6.60
C TYR A 78 -3.54 -2.02 5.24
N ILE A 79 -2.63 -2.34 4.30
CA ILE A 79 -2.72 -1.86 2.93
C ILE A 79 -3.83 -2.61 2.20
N HIS A 80 -3.99 -3.91 2.44
CA HIS A 80 -5.11 -4.68 1.91
C HIS A 80 -6.46 -4.11 2.39
N PHE A 81 -6.60 -3.83 3.69
CA PHE A 81 -7.78 -3.18 4.26
C PHE A 81 -8.04 -1.83 3.58
N LEU A 82 -7.02 -0.97 3.50
CA LEU A 82 -7.11 0.34 2.84
C LEU A 82 -7.64 0.24 1.40
N LEU A 83 -7.18 -0.75 0.63
CA LEU A 83 -7.63 -0.96 -0.75
C LEU A 83 -9.11 -1.34 -0.81
N THR A 84 -9.50 -2.35 -0.05
CA THR A 84 -10.87 -2.85 -0.08
C THR A 84 -11.87 -1.83 0.47
N ASP A 85 -11.50 -1.09 1.51
CA ASP A 85 -12.33 -0.01 2.05
C ASP A 85 -12.47 1.12 1.06
N PHE A 86 -11.39 1.47 0.36
CA PHE A 86 -11.45 2.49 -0.69
C PHE A 86 -12.39 2.09 -1.82
N LEU A 87 -12.29 0.85 -2.31
CA LEU A 87 -13.16 0.33 -3.37
C LEU A 87 -14.63 0.26 -2.94
N LYS A 88 -14.90 -0.18 -1.70
CA LYS A 88 -16.25 -0.18 -1.12
C LYS A 88 -16.82 1.23 -0.98
N THR A 89 -16.01 2.18 -0.49
CA THR A 89 -16.45 3.57 -0.27
C THR A 89 -16.74 4.31 -1.58
N LYS A 90 -16.04 3.98 -2.66
CA LYS A 90 -16.31 4.51 -4.01
C LYS A 90 -17.57 3.91 -4.66
N ASP A 91 -18.27 3.00 -3.98
CA ASP A 91 -19.42 2.26 -4.49
C ASP A 91 -19.13 1.59 -5.85
N VAL A 92 -17.94 1.00 -5.96
CA VAL A 92 -17.55 0.30 -7.18
C VAL A 92 -18.37 -0.98 -7.28
N VAL A 93 -19.22 -1.07 -8.32
CA VAL A 93 -20.11 -2.21 -8.57
C VAL A 93 -19.38 -3.55 -8.50
N ASP A 94 -18.13 -3.59 -8.98
CA ASP A 94 -17.29 -4.79 -8.98
C ASP A 94 -16.11 -4.74 -7.99
N TYR A 95 -16.33 -4.14 -6.81
CA TYR A 95 -15.28 -3.99 -5.81
C TYR A 95 -14.65 -5.34 -5.41
N ARG A 96 -15.45 -6.42 -5.39
CA ARG A 96 -14.99 -7.75 -4.98
C ARG A 96 -14.00 -8.32 -5.98
N ASN A 97 -14.30 -8.30 -7.29
CA ASN A 97 -13.35 -8.80 -8.28
C ASN A 97 -12.10 -7.93 -8.35
N PHE A 98 -12.25 -6.60 -8.30
CA PHE A 98 -11.08 -5.71 -8.28
C PHE A 98 -10.21 -5.93 -7.04
N SER A 99 -10.82 -6.16 -5.88
CA SER A 99 -10.07 -6.48 -4.66
C SER A 99 -9.28 -7.79 -4.84
N LYS A 100 -9.93 -8.86 -5.31
CA LYS A 100 -9.27 -10.15 -5.59
C LYS A 100 -8.08 -10.00 -6.52
N ILE A 101 -8.23 -9.24 -7.61
CA ILE A 101 -7.14 -8.98 -8.56
C ILE A 101 -5.98 -8.24 -7.89
N LEU A 102 -6.25 -7.15 -7.16
CA LEU A 102 -5.23 -6.34 -6.51
C LEU A 102 -4.49 -7.08 -5.40
N LEU A 103 -5.20 -7.96 -4.69
CA LEU A 103 -4.69 -8.75 -3.58
C LEU A 103 -4.10 -10.09 -4.03
N LYS A 104 -4.26 -10.44 -5.32
CA LYS A 104 -3.90 -11.75 -5.91
C LYS A 104 -4.53 -12.92 -5.16
N MET A 105 -5.80 -12.77 -4.82
CA MET A 105 -6.58 -13.76 -4.08
C MET A 105 -7.62 -14.44 -4.98
N ASN A 106 -7.86 -15.72 -4.74
CA ASN A 106 -9.03 -16.42 -5.23
C ASN A 106 -10.26 -16.13 -4.34
N ASP A 107 -11.40 -16.76 -4.62
CA ASP A 107 -12.63 -16.53 -3.86
C ASP A 107 -12.56 -17.01 -2.40
N GLU A 108 -11.98 -18.19 -2.14
CA GLU A 108 -11.82 -18.74 -0.79
C GLU A 108 -10.88 -17.86 0.04
N GLU A 109 -9.71 -17.51 -0.52
CA GLU A 109 -8.74 -16.62 0.13
C GLU A 109 -9.34 -15.24 0.43
N PHE A 110 -10.21 -14.73 -0.46
CA PHE A 110 -10.86 -13.45 -0.25
C PHE A 110 -11.94 -13.52 0.83
N ASP A 111 -12.67 -14.61 0.95
CA ASP A 111 -13.65 -14.81 2.01
C ASP A 111 -12.96 -14.94 3.39
N GLU A 112 -11.87 -15.69 3.49
CA GLU A 112 -11.03 -15.75 4.70
C GLU A 112 -10.48 -14.37 5.08
N TYR A 113 -10.01 -13.61 4.10
CA TYR A 113 -9.58 -12.23 4.28
C TYR A 113 -10.70 -11.34 4.86
N LEU A 114 -11.93 -11.46 4.36
CA LEU A 114 -13.07 -10.69 4.86
C LEU A 114 -13.41 -11.06 6.32
N GLU A 115 -13.35 -12.33 6.67
CA GLU A 115 -13.53 -12.78 8.07
C GLU A 115 -12.46 -12.20 8.98
N TYR A 116 -11.19 -12.26 8.57
CA TYR A 116 -10.07 -11.70 9.32
C TYR A 116 -10.20 -10.18 9.50
N LYS A 117 -10.58 -9.46 8.44
CA LYS A 117 -10.84 -8.01 8.49
C LYS A 117 -11.96 -7.68 9.46
N ASN A 118 -13.09 -8.41 9.39
CA ASN A 118 -14.22 -8.20 10.28
C ASN A 118 -13.84 -8.45 11.75
N TRP A 119 -13.08 -9.51 12.03
CA TRP A 119 -12.55 -9.77 13.37
C TRP A 119 -11.65 -8.62 13.86
N TYR A 120 -10.78 -8.10 12.99
CA TYR A 120 -9.89 -7.00 13.33
C TYR A 120 -10.64 -5.70 13.66
N GLU A 121 -11.74 -5.42 12.95
CA GLU A 121 -12.55 -4.20 13.11
C GLU A 121 -13.52 -4.24 14.30
N THR A 122 -13.92 -5.43 14.72
CA THR A 122 -14.90 -5.63 15.82
C THR A 122 -14.26 -5.89 17.18
N LYS A 123 -12.93 -5.99 17.23
CA LYS A 123 -12.13 -6.17 18.44
C LYS A 123 -11.79 -4.85 19.13
#